data_AF-A0A9D7RJH1-F1
#
_entry.id   AF-A0A9D7RJH1-F1
#
_cell.length_a   1.000
_cell.length_b   1.000
_cell.length_c   1.000
_cell.angle_alpha   90.00
_cell.angle_beta   90.00
_cell.angle_gamma   90.00
#
_symmetry.space_group_name_H-M   'P 1'
#
loop_
_entity.id
_entity.type
_entity.pdbx_description
1 polymer ?
#
loop_
_entity_poly.entity_id
_entity_poly.type
_entity_poly.pdbx_seq_one_letter_code
_entity_poly.pdbx_strand_id
1 'polypeptide(L)'
;MVYVFENEVSTSSLEMDATFMTEPYYGAIFLKNLHAEEYIIQEETDYGPLIIVQGDIEAKNLFVSGGDCYFRGNANVAQTLIAGVYNHGELTINGQIEADLILSFDHSFTYSAAHIKRGIVVGLQPSFEHPEFQVYHFRDVLEKKYYLPGEEVLNTEQVLKAMRKGQTLLKNTTLLTPLERQILKARQSNAAKANLGGMGLKDIPQALFELADLTALDLSCNYLESLPAEFLQFKQLSKINLFDCEFEAFPEVLLQMPSLQEINLGKNALSRLPDGLANLSNLKKIGLYRCNLSEFPEQLYHLDKLEEIDLSYQEEQPALTISQPLPTLKTLNLNANFGANIQVALLNLQDLSMRNCSLKEFPESILGSKKLKKLDLSLNRNMLDFPVAIENLQQLREFRFTMNDHKPANFEQLNKLPKLHKLWVQLPFGPPHWFLDILQIEHWTELYVEGKLDNPAIWREILKRKKLTKLAKVSQFGEEVLNIEQGRKELKAYPDAK
;
A
#
# COMPACT_ATOMS: atom_id res chain seq x y z
N MET A 1 -12.26 -48.79 29.55
CA MET A 1 -12.81 -49.12 28.22
C MET A 1 -12.21 -48.19 27.18
N VAL A 2 -11.90 -48.70 25.98
CA VAL A 2 -11.40 -47.86 24.88
C VAL A 2 -12.42 -47.86 23.76
N TYR A 3 -12.89 -46.67 23.38
CA TYR A 3 -13.77 -46.47 22.23
C TYR A 3 -12.92 -46.39 20.97
N VAL A 4 -13.27 -47.15 19.93
CA VAL A 4 -12.55 -47.10 18.65
C VAL A 4 -13.50 -46.61 17.57
N PHE A 5 -13.14 -45.50 16.95
CA PHE A 5 -13.85 -44.90 15.83
C PHE A 5 -13.10 -45.18 14.53
N GLU A 6 -13.64 -46.09 13.72
CA GLU A 6 -13.02 -46.53 12.45
C GLU A 6 -13.26 -45.55 11.28
N ASN A 7 -14.27 -44.70 11.40
CA ASN A 7 -14.66 -43.73 10.39
C ASN A 7 -14.29 -42.30 10.81
N GLU A 8 -14.35 -41.38 9.86
CA GLU A 8 -14.25 -39.94 10.15
C GLU A 8 -15.36 -39.54 11.12
N VAL A 9 -15.00 -38.71 12.10
CA VAL A 9 -15.93 -38.21 13.10
C VAL A 9 -16.09 -36.72 12.89
N SER A 10 -17.32 -36.31 12.60
CA SER A 10 -17.70 -34.90 12.45
C SER A 10 -18.80 -34.56 13.45
N THR A 11 -18.59 -33.53 14.24
CA THR A 11 -19.53 -33.06 15.27
C THR A 11 -19.59 -31.53 15.30
N SER A 12 -20.62 -30.95 15.93
CA SER A 12 -20.64 -29.51 16.21
C SER A 12 -19.61 -29.16 17.28
N SER A 13 -19.51 -29.98 18.32
CA SER A 13 -18.53 -29.84 19.40
C SER A 13 -18.26 -31.18 20.07
N LEU A 14 -17.12 -31.29 20.75
CA LEU A 14 -16.72 -32.48 21.49
C LEU A 14 -16.19 -32.11 22.88
N GLU A 15 -16.91 -32.54 23.92
CA GLU A 15 -16.45 -32.51 25.31
C GLU A 15 -15.96 -33.93 25.66
N MET A 16 -14.65 -34.15 25.61
CA MET A 16 -14.05 -35.49 25.71
C MET A 16 -14.35 -36.15 27.05
N ASP A 17 -14.25 -35.41 28.15
CA ASP A 17 -14.51 -35.95 29.48
C ASP A 17 -15.98 -36.37 29.60
N ALA A 18 -16.92 -35.48 29.29
CA ALA A 18 -18.36 -35.80 29.35
C ALA A 18 -18.77 -36.97 28.44
N THR A 19 -18.05 -37.17 27.33
CA THR A 19 -18.37 -38.23 26.36
C THR A 19 -17.85 -39.60 26.78
N PHE A 20 -16.70 -39.65 27.44
CA PHE A 20 -15.99 -40.91 27.70
C PHE A 20 -15.92 -41.30 29.20
N MET A 21 -16.26 -40.39 30.12
CA MET A 21 -16.32 -40.66 31.57
C MET A 21 -17.51 -41.54 31.95
N THR A 22 -17.34 -42.87 31.92
CA THR A 22 -18.30 -43.79 32.56
C THR A 22 -17.69 -44.75 33.58
N GLU A 23 -16.35 -44.88 33.65
CA GLU A 23 -15.58 -45.85 34.46
C GLU A 23 -14.14 -45.30 34.72
N PRO A 24 -13.36 -45.76 35.72
CA PRO A 24 -12.08 -45.15 36.13
C PRO A 24 -10.87 -45.29 35.18
N TYR A 25 -10.98 -46.01 34.05
CA TYR A 25 -9.94 -46.07 33.01
C TYR A 25 -10.59 -46.05 31.62
N TYR A 26 -10.47 -44.95 30.88
CA TYR A 26 -11.21 -44.74 29.64
C TYR A 26 -10.42 -43.91 28.62
N GLY A 27 -10.75 -44.07 27.34
CA GLY A 27 -10.08 -43.37 26.25
C GLY A 27 -10.73 -43.62 24.89
N ALA A 28 -10.30 -42.88 23.89
CA ALA A 28 -10.81 -42.98 22.53
C ALA A 28 -9.68 -43.01 21.50
N ILE A 29 -9.82 -43.88 20.51
CA ILE A 29 -8.94 -43.95 19.34
C ILE A 29 -9.77 -43.62 18.10
N PHE A 30 -9.38 -42.54 17.43
CA PHE A 30 -9.90 -42.14 16.13
C PHE A 30 -8.91 -42.58 15.06
N LEU A 31 -9.31 -43.54 14.22
CA LEU A 31 -8.44 -44.08 13.16
C LEU A 31 -8.36 -43.16 11.93
N LYS A 32 -9.22 -42.14 11.85
CA LYS A 32 -9.28 -41.15 10.76
C LYS A 32 -9.37 -39.73 11.33
N ASN A 33 -9.78 -38.79 10.49
CA ASN A 33 -9.91 -37.39 10.84
C ASN A 33 -11.00 -37.17 11.91
N LEU A 34 -10.74 -36.21 12.79
CA LEU A 34 -11.67 -35.73 13.80
C LEU A 34 -11.94 -34.24 13.55
N HIS A 35 -13.18 -33.94 13.16
CA HIS A 35 -13.65 -32.60 12.88
C HIS A 35 -14.71 -32.16 13.90
N ALA A 36 -14.51 -30.99 14.50
CA ALA A 36 -15.50 -30.32 15.33
C ALA A 36 -15.70 -28.87 14.88
N GLU A 37 -16.91 -28.47 14.51
CA GLU A 37 -17.16 -27.12 13.96
C GLU A 37 -16.73 -26.00 14.93
N GLU A 38 -17.02 -26.15 16.22
CA GLU A 38 -16.78 -25.10 17.22
C GLU A 38 -15.61 -25.39 18.16
N TYR A 39 -15.61 -26.55 18.82
CA TYR A 39 -14.53 -26.86 19.78
C TYR A 39 -14.36 -28.35 20.06
N ILE A 40 -13.13 -28.68 20.46
CA ILE A 40 -12.75 -29.91 21.11
C ILE A 40 -12.15 -29.54 22.46
N ILE A 41 -12.74 -30.03 23.55
CA ILE A 41 -12.32 -29.71 24.92
C ILE A 41 -12.13 -31.01 25.70
N GLN A 42 -10.99 -31.08 26.39
CA GLN A 42 -10.67 -32.05 27.42
C GLN A 42 -10.19 -31.21 28.62
N GLU A 43 -11.11 -30.99 29.57
CA GLU A 43 -11.01 -30.06 30.70
C GLU A 43 -10.36 -30.71 31.93
N GLU A 44 -10.59 -32.02 32.15
CA GLU A 44 -10.22 -32.71 33.39
C GLU A 44 -8.76 -32.44 33.79
N THR A 45 -8.54 -31.92 34.99
CA THR A 45 -7.22 -31.46 35.43
C THR A 45 -6.37 -32.57 36.02
N ASP A 46 -6.99 -33.69 36.45
CA ASP A 46 -6.31 -34.84 37.02
C ASP A 46 -6.76 -36.15 36.33
N TYR A 47 -5.91 -36.69 35.45
CA TYR A 47 -6.06 -38.02 34.83
C TYR A 47 -7.27 -38.17 33.89
N GLY A 48 -7.36 -37.31 32.87
CA GLY A 48 -8.37 -37.36 31.82
C GLY A 48 -8.23 -38.55 30.84
N PRO A 49 -9.16 -38.72 29.88
CA PRO A 49 -9.14 -39.83 28.93
C PRO A 49 -7.88 -39.81 28.05
N LEU A 50 -7.34 -40.99 27.75
CA LEU A 50 -6.36 -41.15 26.67
C LEU A 50 -7.05 -40.94 25.32
N ILE A 51 -6.59 -39.98 24.53
CA ILE A 51 -7.11 -39.70 23.20
C ILE A 51 -6.01 -39.93 22.16
N ILE A 52 -6.30 -40.73 21.14
CA ILE A 52 -5.40 -40.93 20.01
C ILE A 52 -6.14 -40.60 18.73
N VAL A 53 -5.62 -39.67 17.92
CA VAL A 53 -6.15 -39.36 16.59
C VAL A 53 -5.07 -39.68 15.55
N GLN A 54 -5.36 -40.63 14.67
CA GLN A 54 -4.43 -41.04 13.61
C GLN A 54 -4.45 -40.06 12.42
N GLY A 55 -5.60 -39.45 12.13
CA GLY A 55 -5.78 -38.47 11.05
C GLY A 55 -5.56 -37.04 11.49
N ASP A 56 -6.05 -36.12 10.67
CA ASP A 56 -6.02 -34.68 10.93
C ASP A 56 -7.11 -34.29 11.94
N ILE A 57 -6.84 -33.23 12.69
CA ILE A 57 -7.81 -32.57 13.56
C ILE A 57 -8.16 -31.22 12.98
N GLU A 58 -9.46 -30.96 12.94
CA GLU A 58 -10.03 -29.68 12.54
C GLU A 58 -10.98 -29.20 13.62
N ALA A 59 -10.69 -28.03 14.19
CA ALA A 59 -11.59 -27.40 15.15
C ALA A 59 -11.45 -25.89 15.14
N LYS A 60 -12.49 -25.15 15.54
CA LYS A 60 -12.31 -23.71 15.76
C LYS A 60 -11.53 -23.41 17.04
N ASN A 61 -11.73 -24.19 18.10
CA ASN A 61 -10.96 -24.12 19.34
C ASN A 61 -10.57 -25.53 19.82
N LEU A 62 -9.35 -25.69 20.32
CA LEU A 62 -8.84 -26.96 20.87
C LEU A 62 -8.26 -26.71 22.27
N PHE A 63 -8.77 -27.40 23.27
CA PHE A 63 -8.30 -27.33 24.66
C PHE A 63 -8.00 -28.74 25.17
N VAL A 64 -6.78 -28.96 25.63
CA VAL A 64 -6.34 -30.24 26.21
C VAL A 64 -5.65 -29.98 27.56
N SER A 65 -6.10 -30.68 28.60
CA SER A 65 -5.68 -30.53 30.00
C SER A 65 -5.68 -31.87 30.73
N GLY A 66 -4.69 -32.16 31.59
CA GLY A 66 -4.72 -33.28 32.55
C GLY A 66 -4.87 -34.73 32.02
N GLY A 67 -5.04 -34.96 30.70
CA GLY A 67 -5.04 -36.28 30.06
C GLY A 67 -4.09 -36.36 28.86
N ASP A 68 -3.70 -37.58 28.47
CA ASP A 68 -2.76 -37.79 27.36
C ASP A 68 -3.47 -37.78 26.00
N CYS A 69 -3.05 -36.89 25.11
CA CYS A 69 -3.56 -36.75 23.75
C CYS A 69 -2.43 -36.92 22.72
N TYR A 70 -2.58 -37.88 21.81
CA TYR A 70 -1.62 -38.14 20.73
C TYR A 70 -2.27 -37.94 19.36
N PHE A 71 -1.90 -36.86 18.69
CA PHE A 71 -2.40 -36.50 17.36
C PHE A 71 -1.31 -36.73 16.31
N ARG A 72 -1.53 -37.70 15.41
CA ARG A 72 -0.53 -38.10 14.43
C ARG A 72 -0.59 -37.30 13.13
N GLY A 73 -1.73 -36.71 12.79
CA GLY A 73 -1.91 -35.81 11.65
C GLY A 73 -1.65 -34.34 11.98
N ASN A 74 -2.11 -33.47 11.09
CA ASN A 74 -2.08 -32.03 11.25
C ASN A 74 -3.15 -31.57 12.25
N ALA A 75 -2.90 -30.45 12.92
CA ALA A 75 -3.88 -29.77 13.77
C ALA A 75 -4.23 -28.41 13.15
N ASN A 76 -5.38 -28.35 12.48
CA ASN A 76 -5.92 -27.14 11.87
C ASN A 76 -6.93 -26.51 12.84
N VAL A 77 -6.44 -25.61 13.69
CA VAL A 77 -7.25 -24.90 14.67
C VAL A 77 -7.54 -23.49 14.17
N ALA A 78 -8.81 -23.09 14.04
CA ALA A 78 -9.12 -21.80 13.46
C ALA A 78 -8.67 -20.63 14.36
N GLN A 79 -8.91 -20.73 15.68
CA GLN A 79 -8.67 -19.68 16.66
C GLN A 79 -7.62 -20.09 17.70
N THR A 80 -8.02 -20.79 18.77
CA THR A 80 -7.16 -21.00 19.95
C THR A 80 -6.84 -22.48 20.14
N LEU A 81 -5.56 -22.81 20.22
CA LEU A 81 -5.04 -24.08 20.72
C LEU A 81 -4.48 -23.86 22.13
N ILE A 82 -4.92 -24.65 23.09
CA ILE A 82 -4.40 -24.68 24.46
C ILE A 82 -3.96 -26.10 24.78
N ALA A 83 -2.71 -26.24 25.22
CA ALA A 83 -2.10 -27.52 25.54
C ALA A 83 -1.47 -27.49 26.94
N GLY A 84 -1.74 -28.55 27.73
CA GLY A 84 -0.96 -28.88 28.92
C GLY A 84 -1.28 -28.06 30.17
N VAL A 85 -2.52 -27.58 30.32
CA VAL A 85 -2.91 -26.84 31.54
C VAL A 85 -2.84 -27.80 32.74
N TYR A 86 -1.78 -27.69 33.55
CA TYR A 86 -1.51 -28.50 34.76
C TYR A 86 -0.76 -29.84 34.52
N ASN A 87 -0.01 -30.28 35.53
CA ASN A 87 1.14 -31.20 35.48
C ASN A 87 0.83 -32.71 35.29
N HIS A 88 -0.35 -33.07 34.75
CA HIS A 88 -0.84 -34.46 34.77
C HIS A 88 -1.30 -35.04 33.42
N GLY A 89 -1.06 -34.37 32.28
CA GLY A 89 -1.27 -34.95 30.95
C GLY A 89 -0.36 -34.35 29.88
N GLU A 90 -0.16 -35.04 28.75
CA GLU A 90 0.67 -34.62 27.61
C GLU A 90 -0.13 -34.44 26.30
N LEU A 91 0.14 -33.38 25.53
CA LEU A 91 -0.30 -33.27 24.14
C LEU A 91 0.88 -33.49 23.20
N THR A 92 0.77 -34.43 22.27
CA THR A 92 1.74 -34.65 21.18
C THR A 92 1.07 -34.44 19.84
N ILE A 93 1.67 -33.60 18.98
CA ILE A 93 1.23 -33.40 17.59
C ILE A 93 2.41 -33.66 16.66
N ASN A 94 2.29 -34.65 15.77
CA ASN A 94 3.35 -35.02 14.82
C ASN A 94 3.27 -34.27 13.48
N GLY A 95 2.09 -33.74 13.12
CA GLY A 95 1.89 -32.97 11.90
C GLY A 95 2.13 -31.47 12.07
N GLN A 96 1.73 -30.71 11.06
CA GLN A 96 1.75 -29.24 11.10
C GLN A 96 0.63 -28.72 12.00
N ILE A 97 0.91 -27.63 12.71
CA ILE A 97 0.01 -26.95 13.64
C ILE A 97 -0.31 -25.58 13.07
N GLU A 98 -1.60 -25.28 12.94
CA GLU A 98 -2.10 -23.95 12.60
C GLU A 98 -3.10 -23.49 13.67
N ALA A 99 -2.87 -22.33 14.29
CA ALA A 99 -3.81 -21.63 15.15
C ALA A 99 -3.61 -20.10 15.06
N ASP A 100 -4.55 -19.29 15.54
CA ASP A 100 -4.27 -17.85 15.76
C ASP A 100 -3.43 -17.67 17.05
N LEU A 101 -3.74 -18.45 18.09
CA LEU A 101 -3.08 -18.44 19.39
C LEU A 101 -2.82 -19.86 19.87
N ILE A 102 -1.58 -20.11 20.31
CA ILE A 102 -1.12 -21.37 20.88
C ILE A 102 -0.64 -21.08 22.30
N LEU A 103 -1.38 -21.57 23.29
CA LEU A 103 -0.97 -21.47 24.69
C LEU A 103 -0.40 -22.82 25.13
N SER A 104 0.89 -22.83 25.47
CA SER A 104 1.65 -24.03 25.84
C SER A 104 2.03 -23.97 27.32
N PHE A 105 1.50 -24.88 28.12
CA PHE A 105 1.78 -24.96 29.55
C PHE A 105 2.60 -26.20 29.89
N ASP A 106 3.52 -26.03 30.85
CA ASP A 106 4.30 -27.11 31.47
C ASP A 106 5.15 -27.96 30.50
N HIS A 107 5.94 -28.92 31.00
CA HIS A 107 6.76 -29.87 30.25
C HIS A 107 5.94 -30.91 29.44
N SER A 108 4.67 -30.62 29.19
CA SER A 108 3.62 -31.52 28.73
C SER A 108 3.16 -31.23 27.30
N PHE A 109 3.69 -30.20 26.64
CA PHE A 109 3.47 -29.95 25.22
C PHE A 109 4.81 -29.76 24.53
N THR A 110 5.35 -30.84 23.97
CA THR A 110 6.61 -30.80 23.24
C THR A 110 6.33 -30.60 21.75
N TYR A 111 6.75 -29.46 21.20
CA TYR A 111 6.65 -29.16 19.78
C TYR A 111 7.99 -28.64 19.23
N SER A 112 8.23 -28.86 17.93
CA SER A 112 9.33 -28.23 17.20
C SER A 112 8.80 -26.98 16.50
N ALA A 113 9.61 -25.93 16.38
CA ALA A 113 9.28 -24.74 15.59
C ALA A 113 8.91 -25.12 14.13
N ALA A 114 9.53 -26.17 13.58
CA ALA A 114 9.23 -26.69 12.24
C ALA A 114 7.82 -27.29 12.08
N HIS A 115 7.11 -27.54 13.19
CA HIS A 115 5.71 -27.99 13.17
C HIS A 115 4.72 -26.83 13.24
N ILE A 116 5.13 -25.63 13.67
CA ILE A 116 4.23 -24.48 13.75
C ILE A 116 4.20 -23.77 12.40
N LYS A 117 3.13 -23.99 11.63
CA LYS A 117 2.91 -23.30 10.36
C LYS A 117 2.25 -21.92 10.55
N ARG A 118 1.46 -21.75 11.62
CA ARG A 118 0.71 -20.52 11.92
C ARG A 118 0.38 -20.38 13.41
N GLY A 119 0.60 -19.20 14.00
CA GLY A 119 0.05 -18.82 15.32
C GLY A 119 1.02 -18.09 16.26
N ILE A 120 0.48 -17.33 17.21
CA ILE A 120 1.25 -16.72 18.32
C ILE A 120 1.42 -17.77 19.41
N VAL A 121 2.66 -18.07 19.81
CA VAL A 121 2.94 -19.05 20.87
C VAL A 121 3.25 -18.36 22.20
N VAL A 122 2.64 -18.84 23.29
CA VAL A 122 2.71 -18.22 24.63
C VAL A 122 2.83 -19.30 25.70
N GLY A 123 3.85 -19.20 26.56
CA GLY A 123 4.05 -20.08 27.72
C GLY A 123 5.49 -20.56 27.90
N LEU A 124 5.73 -21.45 28.88
CA LEU A 124 7.07 -21.81 29.36
C LEU A 124 7.70 -22.96 28.55
N GLN A 125 8.67 -22.65 27.68
CA GLN A 125 9.92 -23.41 27.57
C GLN A 125 11.11 -22.51 27.17
N PRO A 126 12.21 -22.46 27.95
CA PRO A 126 13.39 -21.64 27.65
C PRO A 126 14.46 -22.33 26.77
N SER A 127 14.18 -23.49 26.15
CA SER A 127 15.24 -24.34 25.57
C SER A 127 15.48 -24.18 24.06
N PHE A 128 14.65 -23.42 23.34
CA PHE A 128 14.90 -23.07 21.95
C PHE A 128 14.60 -21.59 21.74
N GLU A 129 15.60 -20.74 21.99
CA GLU A 129 15.66 -19.42 21.37
C GLU A 129 15.77 -19.64 19.85
N HIS A 130 14.63 -19.83 19.18
CA HIS A 130 14.59 -19.76 17.72
C HIS A 130 14.56 -18.28 17.35
N PRO A 131 15.50 -17.78 16.54
CA PRO A 131 15.63 -16.34 16.25
C PRO A 131 14.41 -15.71 15.56
N GLU A 132 13.44 -16.52 15.13
CA GLU A 132 12.24 -16.09 14.40
C GLU A 132 10.97 -15.96 15.28
N PHE A 133 10.96 -16.46 16.52
CA PHE A 133 9.76 -16.45 17.37
C PHE A 133 9.96 -15.62 18.65
N GLN A 134 9.13 -14.60 18.82
CA GLN A 134 9.11 -13.76 20.02
C GLN A 134 8.36 -14.48 21.16
N VAL A 135 8.97 -14.52 22.36
CA VAL A 135 8.33 -15.09 23.57
C VAL A 135 7.40 -14.05 24.19
N TYR A 136 6.13 -14.39 24.41
CA TYR A 136 5.11 -13.51 25.00
C TYR A 136 4.66 -14.01 26.38
N HIS A 137 4.32 -13.09 27.28
CA HIS A 137 3.63 -13.42 28.55
C HIS A 137 2.11 -13.36 28.39
N PHE A 138 1.34 -14.01 29.27
CA PHE A 138 -0.14 -13.97 29.18
C PHE A 138 -0.74 -12.57 29.23
N ARG A 139 -0.14 -11.66 30.00
CA ARG A 139 -0.60 -10.27 30.10
C ARG A 139 -0.51 -9.51 28.78
N ASP A 140 0.38 -9.94 27.91
CA ASP A 140 0.63 -9.37 26.61
C ASP A 140 -0.53 -9.79 25.68
N VAL A 141 -0.78 -11.11 25.58
CA VAL A 141 -1.74 -11.76 24.65
C VAL A 141 -3.19 -11.84 25.09
N LEU A 142 -3.48 -11.87 26.39
CA LEU A 142 -4.81 -12.16 26.92
C LEU A 142 -5.42 -10.95 27.65
N GLU A 143 -6.75 -10.82 27.58
CA GLU A 143 -7.47 -9.90 28.46
C GLU A 143 -7.27 -10.32 29.92
N LYS A 144 -7.23 -9.35 30.83
CA LYS A 144 -7.01 -9.58 32.27
C LYS A 144 -7.97 -10.61 32.88
N LYS A 145 -9.16 -10.80 32.30
CA LYS A 145 -10.15 -11.77 32.79
C LYS A 145 -9.77 -13.23 32.51
N TYR A 146 -8.83 -13.50 31.59
CA TYR A 146 -8.44 -14.86 31.20
C TYR A 146 -7.20 -15.40 31.92
N TYR A 147 -6.58 -14.61 32.80
CA TYR A 147 -5.45 -15.05 33.61
C TYR A 147 -5.52 -14.48 35.03
N LEU A 148 -4.96 -15.19 35.99
CA LEU A 148 -4.87 -14.74 37.37
C LEU A 148 -3.62 -13.84 37.54
N PRO A 149 -3.71 -12.72 38.28
CA PRO A 149 -2.54 -11.87 38.52
C PRO A 149 -1.55 -12.54 39.50
N GLY A 150 -0.25 -12.49 39.19
CA GLY A 150 0.83 -12.78 40.14
C GLY A 150 1.67 -14.02 39.80
N GLU A 151 1.06 -15.02 39.18
CA GLU A 151 1.69 -16.24 38.68
C GLU A 151 1.08 -16.50 37.30
N GLU A 152 1.85 -16.90 36.27
CA GLU A 152 1.35 -17.12 34.90
C GLU A 152 0.35 -18.29 34.84
N VAL A 153 -0.86 -18.07 35.33
CA VAL A 153 -1.90 -19.08 35.51
C VAL A 153 -3.14 -18.63 34.77
N LEU A 154 -3.68 -19.49 33.92
CA LEU A 154 -4.95 -19.21 33.25
C LEU A 154 -6.11 -19.20 34.23
N ASN A 155 -7.06 -18.32 33.96
CA ASN A 155 -8.39 -18.45 34.51
C ASN A 155 -9.17 -19.45 33.64
N THR A 156 -8.96 -20.74 33.87
CA THR A 156 -9.50 -21.85 33.08
C THR A 156 -11.02 -21.75 32.92
N GLU A 157 -11.76 -21.35 33.96
CA GLU A 157 -13.21 -21.15 33.90
C GLU A 157 -13.62 -20.11 32.84
N GLN A 158 -12.97 -18.94 32.83
CA GLN A 158 -13.28 -17.88 31.86
C GLN A 158 -12.84 -18.25 30.44
N VAL A 159 -11.71 -18.95 30.32
CA VAL A 159 -11.16 -19.42 29.05
C VAL A 159 -12.09 -20.43 28.40
N LEU A 160 -12.47 -21.49 29.11
CA LEU A 160 -13.37 -22.52 28.59
C LEU A 160 -14.74 -21.94 28.24
N LYS A 161 -15.26 -21.02 29.05
CA LYS A 161 -16.50 -20.29 28.74
C LYS A 161 -16.41 -19.49 27.44
N ALA A 162 -15.26 -18.91 27.13
CA ALA A 162 -15.04 -18.18 25.88
C ALA A 162 -14.88 -19.14 24.68
N MET A 163 -14.09 -20.20 24.82
CA MET A 163 -13.87 -21.21 23.78
C MET A 163 -15.17 -21.93 23.41
N ARG A 164 -15.99 -22.32 24.39
CA ARG A 164 -17.33 -22.92 24.17
C ARG A 164 -18.28 -21.99 23.42
N LYS A 165 -18.04 -20.69 23.45
CA LYS A 165 -18.80 -19.66 22.72
C LYS A 165 -18.15 -19.26 21.39
N GLY A 166 -17.02 -19.87 21.02
CA GLY A 166 -16.25 -19.49 19.84
C GLY A 166 -15.65 -18.09 19.91
N GLN A 167 -15.42 -17.57 21.11
CA GLN A 167 -14.80 -16.26 21.34
C GLN A 167 -13.29 -16.38 21.29
N THR A 168 -12.63 -15.42 20.63
CA THR A 168 -11.17 -15.33 20.67
C THR A 168 -10.68 -14.93 22.05
N LEU A 169 -9.57 -15.55 22.49
CA LEU A 169 -8.88 -15.17 23.72
C LEU A 169 -7.87 -14.03 23.50
N LEU A 170 -7.52 -13.76 22.24
CA LEU A 170 -6.60 -12.69 21.86
C LEU A 170 -7.17 -11.34 22.27
N LYS A 171 -6.49 -10.69 23.22
CA LYS A 171 -6.86 -9.40 23.81
C LYS A 171 -6.99 -8.30 22.77
N ASN A 172 -6.02 -8.26 21.87
CA ASN A 172 -5.88 -7.21 20.87
C ASN A 172 -4.67 -7.53 19.98
N THR A 173 -4.72 -7.15 18.71
CA THR A 173 -3.61 -7.30 17.74
C THR A 173 -2.43 -6.37 18.02
N THR A 174 -2.39 -5.68 19.15
CA THR A 174 -1.32 -4.74 19.54
C THR A 174 0.04 -5.38 19.81
N LEU A 175 0.08 -6.71 19.95
CA LEU A 175 1.32 -7.48 20.14
C LEU A 175 1.99 -7.86 18.85
N LEU A 176 1.17 -8.01 17.81
CA LEU A 176 1.66 -8.19 16.46
C LEU A 176 2.44 -6.93 16.11
N THR A 177 3.65 -7.15 15.64
CA THR A 177 4.41 -6.11 14.95
C THR A 177 3.52 -5.46 13.89
N PRO A 178 3.78 -4.19 13.52
CA PRO A 178 3.05 -3.55 12.44
C PRO A 178 2.99 -4.41 11.16
N LEU A 179 4.06 -5.16 10.89
CA LEU A 179 4.17 -6.09 9.76
C LEU A 179 3.17 -7.24 9.85
N GLU A 180 3.19 -8.00 10.96
CA GLU A 180 2.30 -9.14 11.14
C GLU A 180 0.82 -8.73 11.11
N ARG A 181 0.48 -7.55 11.64
CA ARG A 181 -0.89 -7.01 11.54
C ARG A 181 -1.32 -6.80 10.10
N GLN A 182 -0.44 -6.27 9.24
CA GLN A 182 -0.80 -6.02 7.85
C GLN A 182 -0.92 -7.31 7.05
N ILE A 183 -0.04 -8.29 7.30
CA ILE A 183 -0.14 -9.62 6.67
C ILE A 183 -1.43 -10.32 7.11
N LEU A 184 -1.72 -10.36 8.41
CA LEU A 184 -2.96 -10.95 8.93
C LEU A 184 -4.20 -10.26 8.36
N LYS A 185 -4.19 -8.93 8.29
CA LYS A 185 -5.28 -8.15 7.69
C LYS A 185 -5.47 -8.51 6.21
N ALA A 186 -4.39 -8.61 5.44
CA ALA A 186 -4.45 -8.99 4.04
C ALA A 186 -5.04 -10.41 3.85
N ARG A 187 -4.64 -11.36 4.72
CA ARG A 187 -5.21 -12.73 4.76
C ARG A 187 -6.71 -12.72 5.05
N GLN A 188 -7.11 -12.12 6.16
CA GLN A 188 -8.49 -12.19 6.68
C GLN A 188 -9.51 -11.48 5.79
N SER A 189 -9.08 -10.44 5.07
CA SER A 189 -9.99 -9.67 4.23
C SER A 189 -10.28 -10.35 2.88
N ASN A 190 -9.71 -11.53 2.60
CA ASN A 190 -9.60 -12.06 1.24
C ASN A 190 -9.07 -10.99 0.27
N ALA A 191 -8.29 -10.03 0.80
CA ALA A 191 -7.97 -8.85 0.05
C ALA A 191 -6.89 -9.21 -0.96
N ALA A 192 -7.21 -8.92 -2.21
CA ALA A 192 -6.24 -8.88 -3.27
C ALA A 192 -5.21 -7.73 -3.10
N LYS A 193 -5.04 -7.17 -1.89
CA LYS A 193 -4.17 -6.02 -1.62
C LYS A 193 -3.47 -6.12 -0.26
N ALA A 194 -2.17 -5.85 -0.24
CA ALA A 194 -1.37 -5.77 0.98
C ALA A 194 -0.58 -4.45 1.01
N ASN A 195 -0.49 -3.84 2.20
CA ASN A 195 0.32 -2.65 2.42
C ASN A 195 1.34 -2.91 3.54
N LEU A 196 2.60 -3.03 3.14
CA LEU A 196 3.78 -3.22 3.97
C LEU A 196 4.76 -2.05 3.85
N GLY A 197 4.27 -0.86 3.45
CA GLY A 197 5.12 0.31 3.30
C GLY A 197 5.58 0.88 4.66
N GLY A 198 6.83 1.37 4.73
CA GLY A 198 7.37 2.00 5.94
C GLY A 198 7.61 1.03 7.10
N MET A 199 7.80 -0.27 6.80
CA MET A 199 7.94 -1.33 7.80
C MET A 199 9.40 -1.59 8.19
N GLY A 200 10.35 -0.95 7.51
CA GLY A 200 11.78 -1.17 7.73
C GLY A 200 12.28 -2.53 7.25
N LEU A 201 11.62 -3.11 6.23
CA LEU A 201 11.97 -4.42 5.68
C LEU A 201 13.32 -4.35 4.97
N LYS A 202 14.19 -5.31 5.27
CA LYS A 202 15.40 -5.61 4.47
C LYS A 202 15.19 -6.79 3.53
N ASP A 203 14.28 -7.68 3.92
CA ASP A 203 13.87 -8.85 3.17
C ASP A 203 12.34 -8.97 3.18
N ILE A 204 11.81 -9.76 2.25
CA ILE A 204 10.37 -9.99 2.11
C ILE A 204 9.97 -11.13 3.06
N PRO A 205 9.00 -10.93 3.98
CA PRO A 205 8.62 -11.96 4.93
C PRO A 205 7.96 -13.14 4.24
N GLN A 206 8.35 -14.36 4.61
CA GLN A 206 7.86 -15.60 3.98
C GLN A 206 6.32 -15.70 3.97
N ALA A 207 5.70 -15.24 5.06
CA ALA A 207 4.26 -15.17 5.25
C ALA A 207 3.51 -14.35 4.17
N LEU A 208 4.19 -13.45 3.43
CA LEU A 208 3.58 -12.70 2.33
C LEU A 208 3.29 -13.60 1.12
N PHE A 209 4.13 -14.61 0.86
CA PHE A 209 4.00 -15.49 -0.31
C PHE A 209 2.80 -16.44 -0.22
N GLU A 210 2.24 -16.64 0.97
CA GLU A 210 0.97 -17.35 1.16
C GLU A 210 -0.23 -16.59 0.57
N LEU A 211 -0.09 -15.31 0.23
CA LEU A 211 -1.15 -14.49 -0.39
C LEU A 211 -1.19 -14.67 -1.91
N ALA A 212 -1.48 -15.87 -2.39
CA ALA A 212 -1.42 -16.20 -3.82
C ALA A 212 -2.31 -15.31 -4.73
N ASP A 213 -3.43 -14.80 -4.20
CA ASP A 213 -4.41 -13.99 -4.93
C ASP A 213 -4.12 -12.47 -4.89
N LEU A 214 -2.90 -12.06 -4.50
CA LEU A 214 -2.53 -10.66 -4.40
C LEU A 214 -2.55 -9.96 -5.77
N THR A 215 -3.32 -8.88 -5.88
CA THR A 215 -3.41 -8.01 -7.08
C THR A 215 -2.71 -6.67 -6.93
N ALA A 216 -2.49 -6.20 -5.69
CA ALA A 216 -1.74 -4.99 -5.40
C ALA A 216 -0.86 -5.14 -4.15
N LEU A 217 0.39 -4.71 -4.24
CA LEU A 217 1.36 -4.77 -3.14
C LEU A 217 2.05 -3.43 -2.97
N ASP A 218 1.99 -2.87 -1.76
CA ASP A 218 2.77 -1.70 -1.38
C ASP A 218 3.93 -2.13 -0.46
N LEU A 219 5.15 -1.89 -0.92
CA LEU A 219 6.41 -2.13 -0.22
C LEU A 219 7.23 -0.85 -0.07
N SER A 220 6.63 0.32 -0.33
CA SER A 220 7.36 1.59 -0.33
C SER A 220 8.01 1.94 1.01
N CYS A 221 9.06 2.77 1.00
CA CYS A 221 9.75 3.22 2.21
C CYS A 221 10.33 2.05 3.04
N ASN A 222 10.96 1.08 2.38
CA ASN A 222 11.69 -0.03 3.00
C ASN A 222 13.15 0.00 2.54
N TYR A 223 13.96 -0.99 2.94
CA TYR A 223 15.39 -1.10 2.65
C TYR A 223 15.65 -2.33 1.77
N LEU A 224 14.97 -2.41 0.62
CA LEU A 224 14.93 -3.57 -0.28
C LEU A 224 15.82 -3.34 -1.51
N GLU A 225 17.00 -3.93 -1.53
CA GLU A 225 17.92 -3.84 -2.68
C GLU A 225 17.52 -4.75 -3.85
N SER A 226 16.76 -5.82 -3.59
CA SER A 226 16.32 -6.79 -4.58
C SER A 226 14.96 -7.40 -4.24
N LEU A 227 14.35 -8.11 -5.20
CA LEU A 227 13.16 -8.92 -4.97
C LEU A 227 13.48 -10.39 -5.25
N PRO A 228 13.07 -11.33 -4.38
CA PRO A 228 13.40 -12.73 -4.51
C PRO A 228 12.52 -13.43 -5.57
N ALA A 229 12.94 -14.60 -6.06
CA ALA A 229 12.29 -15.32 -7.15
C ALA A 229 10.86 -15.78 -6.80
N GLU A 230 10.54 -15.88 -5.52
CA GLU A 230 9.24 -16.20 -4.94
C GLU A 230 8.15 -15.19 -5.35
N PHE A 231 8.52 -13.97 -5.81
CA PHE A 231 7.56 -13.02 -6.39
C PHE A 231 6.80 -13.59 -7.59
N LEU A 232 7.38 -14.57 -8.29
CA LEU A 232 6.72 -15.27 -9.39
C LEU A 232 5.48 -16.06 -8.94
N GLN A 233 5.26 -16.26 -7.64
CA GLN A 233 4.07 -16.90 -7.10
C GLN A 233 2.84 -15.98 -7.18
N PHE A 234 3.01 -14.65 -7.19
CA PHE A 234 1.91 -13.69 -7.27
C PHE A 234 1.39 -13.53 -8.71
N LYS A 235 0.75 -14.58 -9.25
CA LYS A 235 0.29 -14.65 -10.64
C LYS A 235 -0.72 -13.56 -11.02
N GLN A 236 -1.41 -13.00 -10.04
CA GLN A 236 -2.44 -11.98 -10.22
C GLN A 236 -1.95 -10.56 -9.92
N LEU A 237 -0.68 -10.39 -9.54
CA LEU A 237 -0.16 -9.09 -9.15
C LEU A 237 -0.17 -8.13 -10.34
N SER A 238 -0.98 -7.09 -10.21
CA SER A 238 -1.18 -6.08 -11.24
C SER A 238 -0.59 -4.73 -10.85
N LYS A 239 -0.35 -4.49 -9.56
CA LYS A 239 0.18 -3.23 -9.05
C LYS A 239 1.25 -3.48 -8.01
N ILE A 240 2.40 -2.83 -8.14
CA ILE A 240 3.45 -2.88 -7.13
C ILE A 240 4.01 -1.48 -6.89
N ASN A 241 4.14 -1.10 -5.62
CA ASN A 241 4.76 0.14 -5.19
C ASN A 241 6.06 -0.18 -4.44
N LEU A 242 7.19 0.19 -5.06
CA LEU A 242 8.57 0.04 -4.59
C LEU A 242 9.23 1.42 -4.41
N PHE A 243 8.44 2.46 -4.16
CA PHE A 243 8.94 3.80 -3.96
C PHE A 243 9.86 3.87 -2.73
N ASP A 244 11.02 4.51 -2.84
CA ASP A 244 11.94 4.72 -1.71
C ASP A 244 12.34 3.38 -1.05
N CYS A 245 12.94 2.48 -1.83
CA CYS A 245 13.28 1.11 -1.42
C CYS A 245 14.77 0.77 -1.54
N GLU A 246 15.64 1.67 -2.01
CA GLU A 246 17.09 1.46 -2.22
C GLU A 246 17.48 0.64 -3.47
N PHE A 247 16.59 0.48 -4.45
CA PHE A 247 16.95 -0.20 -5.71
C PHE A 247 17.96 0.59 -6.55
N GLU A 248 19.12 0.00 -6.85
CA GLU A 248 20.09 0.57 -7.81
C GLU A 248 19.80 0.16 -9.27
N ALA A 249 19.07 -0.94 -9.45
CA ALA A 249 18.67 -1.47 -10.74
C ALA A 249 17.20 -1.89 -10.73
N PHE A 250 16.61 -2.01 -11.92
CA PHE A 250 15.26 -2.55 -12.05
C PHE A 250 15.21 -4.00 -11.53
N PRO A 251 14.22 -4.38 -10.70
CA PRO A 251 14.14 -5.75 -10.19
C PRO A 251 13.76 -6.74 -11.30
N GLU A 252 14.73 -7.56 -11.74
CA GLU A 252 14.56 -8.43 -12.92
C GLU A 252 13.41 -9.45 -12.79
N VAL A 253 13.08 -9.89 -11.57
CA VAL A 253 11.96 -10.80 -11.33
C VAL A 253 10.62 -10.24 -11.84
N LEU A 254 10.45 -8.91 -11.81
CA LEU A 254 9.22 -8.27 -12.30
C LEU A 254 9.06 -8.45 -13.81
N LEU A 255 10.14 -8.57 -14.58
CA LEU A 255 10.11 -8.75 -16.04
C LEU A 255 9.42 -10.06 -16.45
N GLN A 256 9.28 -11.00 -15.53
CA GLN A 256 8.60 -12.29 -15.72
C GLN A 256 7.14 -12.26 -15.23
N MET A 257 6.62 -11.08 -14.88
CA MET A 257 5.26 -10.89 -14.36
C MET A 257 4.41 -10.08 -15.35
N PRO A 258 3.93 -10.69 -16.45
CA PRO A 258 3.15 -9.99 -17.47
C PRO A 258 1.78 -9.49 -16.98
N SER A 259 1.36 -9.88 -15.77
CA SER A 259 0.15 -9.36 -15.11
C SER A 259 0.28 -7.91 -14.65
N LEU A 260 1.51 -7.39 -14.49
CA LEU A 260 1.77 -6.05 -13.99
C LEU A 260 1.22 -4.97 -14.93
N GLN A 261 0.48 -4.04 -14.34
CA GLN A 261 -0.12 -2.87 -14.99
C GLN A 261 0.42 -1.56 -14.42
N GLU A 262 0.84 -1.53 -13.16
CA GLU A 262 1.34 -0.33 -12.50
C GLU A 262 2.57 -0.67 -11.65
N ILE A 263 3.69 0.01 -11.93
CA ILE A 263 4.94 -0.11 -11.18
C ILE A 263 5.35 1.30 -10.73
N ASN A 264 5.61 1.47 -9.44
CA ASN A 264 6.23 2.70 -8.93
C ASN A 264 7.60 2.36 -8.33
N LEU A 265 8.65 2.94 -8.89
CA LEU A 265 10.05 2.79 -8.51
C LEU A 265 10.68 4.15 -8.15
N GLY A 266 9.87 5.18 -7.89
CA GLY A 266 10.41 6.51 -7.57
C GLY A 266 11.28 6.52 -6.31
N LYS A 267 12.20 7.48 -6.19
CA LYS A 267 13.21 7.58 -5.13
C LYS A 267 14.06 6.32 -4.97
N ASN A 268 14.54 5.79 -6.07
CA ASN A 268 15.52 4.72 -6.08
C ASN A 268 16.68 5.14 -7.00
N ALA A 269 17.84 4.52 -6.91
CA ALA A 269 19.03 4.92 -7.65
C ALA A 269 19.11 4.32 -9.07
N LEU A 270 17.96 4.11 -9.75
CA LEU A 270 17.94 3.50 -11.08
C LEU A 270 18.59 4.42 -12.11
N SER A 271 19.69 3.95 -12.71
CA SER A 271 20.39 4.64 -13.79
C SER A 271 19.91 4.24 -15.20
N ARG A 272 19.27 3.08 -15.33
CA ARG A 272 18.73 2.56 -16.61
C ARG A 272 17.55 1.62 -16.39
N LEU A 273 16.76 1.41 -17.44
CA LEU A 273 15.78 0.34 -17.52
C LEU A 273 16.34 -0.86 -18.33
N PRO A 274 15.94 -2.10 -18.01
CA PRO A 274 16.47 -3.28 -18.68
C PRO A 274 15.78 -3.51 -20.03
N ASP A 275 16.49 -4.09 -21.01
CA ASP A 275 15.95 -4.37 -22.34
C ASP A 275 14.71 -5.30 -22.32
N GLY A 276 14.60 -6.14 -21.30
CA GLY A 276 13.44 -7.01 -21.08
C GLY A 276 12.17 -6.29 -20.64
N LEU A 277 12.16 -4.96 -20.47
CA LEU A 277 10.98 -4.21 -20.00
C LEU A 277 9.75 -4.42 -20.89
N ALA A 278 9.95 -4.64 -22.20
CA ALA A 278 8.88 -4.93 -23.15
C ALA A 278 8.08 -6.21 -22.82
N ASN A 279 8.62 -7.12 -21.99
CA ASN A 279 7.91 -8.30 -21.51
C ASN A 279 6.69 -7.93 -20.64
N LEU A 280 6.68 -6.72 -20.06
CA LEU A 280 5.57 -6.16 -19.31
C LEU A 280 4.46 -5.64 -20.24
N SER A 281 3.95 -6.50 -21.11
CA SER A 281 2.97 -6.18 -22.16
C SER A 281 1.63 -5.61 -21.67
N ASN A 282 1.35 -5.67 -20.36
CA ASN A 282 0.18 -5.06 -19.74
C ASN A 282 0.48 -3.77 -18.96
N LEU A 283 1.73 -3.30 -18.94
CA LEU A 283 2.13 -2.12 -18.18
C LEU A 283 1.46 -0.87 -18.74
N LYS A 284 0.71 -0.19 -17.87
CA LYS A 284 0.01 1.07 -18.15
C LYS A 284 0.65 2.25 -17.45
N LYS A 285 1.29 2.03 -16.30
CA LYS A 285 1.86 3.12 -15.50
C LYS A 285 3.24 2.75 -14.99
N ILE A 286 4.18 3.67 -15.16
CA ILE A 286 5.52 3.55 -14.57
C ILE A 286 5.89 4.88 -13.87
N GLY A 287 6.21 4.77 -12.58
CA GLY A 287 6.73 5.88 -11.78
C GLY A 287 8.23 5.73 -11.59
N LEU A 288 9.00 6.72 -12.05
CA LEU A 288 10.45 6.81 -11.95
C LEU A 288 10.85 8.20 -11.41
N TYR A 289 9.97 8.80 -10.61
CA TYR A 289 10.22 10.07 -9.92
C TYR A 289 11.52 9.98 -9.13
N ARG A 290 12.43 10.95 -9.30
CA ARG A 290 13.66 11.07 -8.51
C ARG A 290 14.51 9.80 -8.52
N CYS A 291 14.78 9.31 -9.74
CA CYS A 291 15.79 8.29 -10.01
C CYS A 291 17.05 8.92 -10.61
N ASN A 292 17.97 8.09 -11.10
CA ASN A 292 19.30 8.50 -11.59
C ASN A 292 19.42 8.31 -13.11
N LEU A 293 18.30 8.42 -13.83
CA LEU A 293 18.29 8.32 -15.29
C LEU A 293 19.03 9.53 -15.86
N SER A 294 19.95 9.29 -16.79
CA SER A 294 20.71 10.32 -17.51
C SER A 294 20.15 10.64 -18.90
N GLU A 295 19.18 9.85 -19.37
CA GLU A 295 18.48 10.03 -20.64
C GLU A 295 17.06 9.45 -20.59
N PHE A 296 16.27 9.71 -21.64
CA PHE A 296 14.95 9.09 -21.77
C PHE A 296 15.13 7.58 -22.05
N PRO A 297 14.57 6.66 -21.25
CA PRO A 297 14.75 5.23 -21.48
C PRO A 297 14.03 4.76 -22.74
N GLU A 298 14.79 4.35 -23.77
CA GLU A 298 14.23 3.91 -25.06
C GLU A 298 13.29 2.70 -24.92
N GLN A 299 13.50 1.87 -23.89
CA GLN A 299 12.65 0.72 -23.58
C GLN A 299 11.18 1.10 -23.36
N LEU A 300 10.89 2.35 -22.94
CA LEU A 300 9.52 2.83 -22.77
C LEU A 300 8.76 2.96 -24.10
N TYR A 301 9.47 3.12 -25.23
CA TYR A 301 8.84 3.15 -26.56
C TYR A 301 8.24 1.80 -26.97
N HIS A 302 8.69 0.71 -26.36
CA HIS A 302 8.25 -0.66 -26.69
C HIS A 302 7.06 -1.14 -25.84
N LEU A 303 6.50 -0.28 -24.98
CA LEU A 303 5.35 -0.62 -24.14
C LEU A 303 4.04 -0.16 -24.77
N ASP A 304 3.40 -1.07 -25.50
CA ASP A 304 2.20 -0.79 -26.31
C ASP A 304 0.95 -0.34 -25.53
N LYS A 305 0.93 -0.50 -24.20
CA LYS A 305 -0.20 -0.12 -23.34
C LYS A 305 0.14 0.99 -22.35
N LEU A 306 1.32 1.59 -22.45
CA LEU A 306 1.79 2.59 -21.50
C LEU A 306 0.98 3.88 -21.61
N GLU A 307 0.31 4.26 -20.53
CA GLU A 307 -0.60 5.41 -20.45
C GLU A 307 -0.03 6.54 -19.59
N GLU A 308 0.78 6.24 -18.57
CA GLU A 308 1.29 7.23 -17.62
C GLU A 308 2.77 7.00 -17.32
N ILE A 309 3.56 8.08 -17.45
CA ILE A 309 4.99 8.10 -17.15
C ILE A 309 5.28 9.27 -16.21
N ASP A 310 5.94 8.99 -15.09
CA ASP A 310 6.58 10.01 -14.27
C ASP A 310 8.11 9.84 -14.28
N LEU A 311 8.80 10.81 -14.88
CA LEU A 311 10.26 10.90 -14.93
C LEU A 311 10.76 12.17 -14.22
N SER A 312 9.96 12.79 -13.37
CA SER A 312 10.33 14.07 -12.78
C SER A 312 11.47 13.96 -11.75
N TYR A 313 12.23 15.04 -11.58
CA TYR A 313 13.28 15.20 -10.58
C TYR A 313 14.45 14.21 -10.67
N GLN A 314 14.89 13.81 -11.86
CA GLN A 314 16.07 12.94 -11.95
C GLN A 314 17.29 13.63 -11.34
N GLU A 315 18.16 12.85 -10.68
CA GLU A 315 19.27 13.37 -9.88
C GLU A 315 20.25 14.23 -10.69
N GLU A 316 20.62 13.76 -11.89
CA GLU A 316 21.52 14.47 -12.80
C GLU A 316 20.83 15.58 -13.61
N GLN A 317 19.51 15.74 -13.46
CA GLN A 317 18.69 16.70 -14.23
C GLN A 317 18.95 16.65 -15.75
N PRO A 318 18.87 15.47 -16.37
CA PRO A 318 19.23 15.30 -17.78
C PRO A 318 18.24 16.01 -18.72
N ALA A 319 18.72 16.24 -19.94
CA ALA A 319 17.88 16.68 -21.05
C ALA A 319 17.08 15.49 -21.61
N LEU A 320 16.08 15.03 -20.85
CA LEU A 320 15.18 13.95 -21.26
C LEU A 320 14.52 14.31 -22.59
N THR A 321 14.95 13.66 -23.67
CA THR A 321 14.51 13.96 -25.03
C THR A 321 13.61 12.84 -25.54
N ILE A 322 12.34 13.16 -25.78
CA ILE A 322 11.37 12.23 -26.36
C ILE A 322 11.37 12.43 -27.88
N SER A 323 11.94 11.45 -28.58
CA SER A 323 12.17 11.50 -30.03
C SER A 323 11.24 10.56 -30.81
N GLN A 324 10.58 9.60 -30.16
CA GLN A 324 9.68 8.65 -30.81
C GLN A 324 8.23 8.73 -30.27
N PRO A 325 7.22 8.37 -31.08
CA PRO A 325 5.82 8.39 -30.65
C PRO A 325 5.56 7.44 -29.47
N LEU A 326 4.71 7.86 -28.54
CA LEU A 326 4.14 7.02 -27.49
C LEU A 326 2.62 6.98 -27.69
N PRO A 327 2.09 6.05 -28.50
CA PRO A 327 0.74 6.15 -29.04
C PRO A 327 -0.36 6.02 -27.98
N THR A 328 -0.12 5.35 -26.86
CA THR A 328 -1.10 5.19 -25.78
C THR A 328 -0.95 6.20 -24.64
N LEU A 329 0.10 7.01 -24.65
CA LEU A 329 0.44 7.88 -23.54
C LEU A 329 -0.61 8.98 -23.33
N LYS A 330 -1.10 9.09 -22.10
CA LYS A 330 -2.10 10.06 -21.65
C LYS A 330 -1.50 11.06 -20.66
N THR A 331 -0.58 10.64 -19.82
CA THR A 331 0.02 11.48 -18.78
C THR A 331 1.54 11.40 -18.84
N LEU A 332 2.19 12.57 -18.87
CA LEU A 332 3.63 12.68 -18.87
C LEU A 332 4.09 13.76 -17.89
N ASN A 333 4.94 13.37 -16.94
CA ASN A 333 5.57 14.29 -16.00
C ASN A 333 7.09 14.28 -16.22
N LEU A 334 7.64 15.41 -16.67
CA LEU A 334 9.06 15.65 -16.90
C LEU A 334 9.64 16.70 -15.95
N ASN A 335 8.91 17.07 -14.90
CA ASN A 335 9.27 18.20 -14.03
C ASN A 335 10.71 18.14 -13.52
N ALA A 336 11.33 19.31 -13.37
CA ALA A 336 12.66 19.46 -12.79
C ALA A 336 13.77 18.64 -13.48
N ASN A 337 13.68 18.49 -14.81
CA ASN A 337 14.74 17.93 -15.65
C ASN A 337 15.22 19.01 -16.62
N PHE A 338 16.48 19.43 -16.49
CA PHE A 338 17.01 20.58 -17.22
C PHE A 338 17.14 20.25 -18.71
N GLY A 339 16.51 21.07 -19.56
CA GLY A 339 16.54 20.87 -21.01
C GLY A 339 15.66 19.72 -21.51
N ALA A 340 14.72 19.22 -20.69
CA ALA A 340 13.73 18.25 -21.13
C ALA A 340 13.02 18.75 -22.41
N ASN A 341 12.90 17.86 -23.39
CA ASN A 341 12.45 18.21 -24.73
C ASN A 341 11.54 17.12 -25.32
N ILE A 342 10.55 17.55 -26.09
CA ILE A 342 9.66 16.67 -26.84
C ILE A 342 9.81 17.04 -28.30
N GLN A 343 10.29 16.13 -29.13
CA GLN A 343 10.56 16.37 -30.56
C GLN A 343 9.46 15.80 -31.47
N VAL A 344 8.47 15.11 -30.90
CA VAL A 344 7.44 14.37 -31.62
C VAL A 344 6.06 14.63 -31.02
N ALA A 345 5.03 14.62 -31.87
CA ALA A 345 3.66 14.82 -31.41
C ALA A 345 3.15 13.61 -30.60
N LEU A 346 2.68 13.86 -29.38
CA LEU A 346 2.11 12.85 -28.49
C LEU A 346 0.57 12.87 -28.57
N LEU A 347 0.03 12.29 -29.64
CA LEU A 347 -1.36 12.48 -30.09
C LEU A 347 -2.45 12.17 -29.05
N ASN A 348 -2.16 11.27 -28.09
CA ASN A 348 -3.11 10.86 -27.05
C ASN A 348 -2.90 11.54 -25.70
N LEU A 349 -1.90 12.43 -25.60
CA LEU A 349 -1.55 13.12 -24.37
C LEU A 349 -2.68 14.01 -23.89
N GLN A 350 -2.99 13.91 -22.60
CA GLN A 350 -4.05 14.63 -21.90
C GLN A 350 -3.46 15.55 -20.83
N ASP A 351 -2.47 15.08 -20.08
CA ASP A 351 -1.87 15.81 -18.99
C ASP A 351 -0.35 15.85 -19.19
N LEU A 352 0.22 17.06 -19.32
CA LEU A 352 1.66 17.29 -19.47
C LEU A 352 2.18 18.24 -18.40
N SER A 353 3.28 17.85 -17.75
CA SER A 353 4.03 18.71 -16.85
C SER A 353 5.49 18.77 -17.27
N MET A 354 5.97 19.97 -17.59
CA MET A 354 7.38 20.32 -17.85
C MET A 354 7.76 21.52 -16.97
N ARG A 355 7.34 21.48 -15.71
CA ARG A 355 7.61 22.49 -14.70
C ARG A 355 9.10 22.50 -14.37
N ASN A 356 9.70 23.69 -14.25
CA ASN A 356 11.11 23.85 -13.86
C ASN A 356 12.09 23.05 -14.76
N CYS A 357 11.83 22.96 -16.06
CA CYS A 357 12.70 22.26 -17.01
C CYS A 357 13.73 23.17 -17.69
N SER A 358 13.78 24.45 -17.32
CA SER A 358 14.57 25.50 -17.97
C SER A 358 14.33 25.58 -19.49
N LEU A 359 13.07 25.41 -19.91
CA LEU A 359 12.68 25.52 -21.31
C LEU A 359 13.14 26.86 -21.90
N LYS A 360 13.69 26.82 -23.13
CA LYS A 360 14.11 28.04 -23.86
C LYS A 360 12.99 28.59 -24.75
N GLU A 361 12.12 27.71 -25.22
CA GLU A 361 11.01 28.01 -26.12
C GLU A 361 9.82 27.12 -25.79
N PHE A 362 8.64 27.52 -26.27
CA PHE A 362 7.44 26.69 -26.13
C PHE A 362 7.66 25.36 -26.87
N PRO A 363 7.34 24.20 -26.28
CA PRO A 363 7.54 22.90 -26.91
C PRO A 363 6.52 22.67 -28.04
N GLU A 364 6.75 23.20 -29.24
CA GLU A 364 5.76 23.22 -30.33
C GLU A 364 5.25 21.84 -30.77
N SER A 365 6.03 20.78 -30.55
CA SER A 365 5.62 19.39 -30.81
C SER A 365 4.32 19.00 -30.08
N ILE A 366 4.04 19.59 -28.91
CA ILE A 366 2.83 19.30 -28.13
C ILE A 366 1.56 19.92 -28.74
N LEU A 367 1.70 20.83 -29.70
CA LEU A 367 0.56 21.45 -30.40
C LEU A 367 -0.22 20.41 -31.23
N GLY A 368 0.40 19.27 -31.56
CA GLY A 368 -0.27 18.12 -32.15
C GLY A 368 -1.13 17.31 -31.16
N SER A 369 -0.95 17.50 -29.86
CA SER A 369 -1.65 16.78 -28.78
C SER A 369 -3.06 17.34 -28.55
N LYS A 370 -3.96 17.19 -29.53
CA LYS A 370 -5.31 17.77 -29.52
C LYS A 370 -6.21 17.31 -28.35
N LYS A 371 -5.81 16.26 -27.62
CA LYS A 371 -6.51 15.75 -26.43
C LYS A 371 -6.02 16.39 -25.12
N LEU A 372 -5.02 17.26 -25.17
CA LEU A 372 -4.40 17.89 -24.00
C LEU A 372 -5.43 18.73 -23.23
N LYS A 373 -5.59 18.41 -21.95
CA LYS A 373 -6.49 19.03 -20.98
C LYS A 373 -5.73 19.84 -19.95
N LYS A 374 -4.54 19.40 -19.56
CA LYS A 374 -3.70 20.09 -18.58
C LYS A 374 -2.30 20.28 -19.11
N LEU A 375 -1.79 21.49 -18.99
CA LEU A 375 -0.43 21.86 -19.36
C LEU A 375 0.21 22.66 -18.24
N ASP A 376 1.32 22.17 -17.70
CA ASP A 376 2.12 22.88 -16.71
C ASP A 376 3.52 23.17 -17.27
N LEU A 377 3.77 24.44 -17.55
CA LEU A 377 5.05 25.01 -17.97
C LEU A 377 5.59 26.00 -16.92
N SER A 378 5.09 25.97 -15.68
CA SER A 378 5.54 26.89 -14.63
C SER A 378 6.99 26.65 -14.19
N LEU A 379 7.54 27.59 -13.42
CA LEU A 379 8.94 27.62 -13.00
C LEU A 379 9.98 27.57 -14.12
N ASN A 380 9.58 27.79 -15.37
CA ASN A 380 10.53 28.04 -16.44
C ASN A 380 10.91 29.52 -16.40
N ARG A 381 12.14 29.81 -15.98
CA ARG A 381 12.63 31.18 -15.76
C ARG A 381 12.79 31.97 -17.07
N ASN A 382 13.13 31.28 -18.15
CA ASN A 382 13.16 31.91 -19.46
C ASN A 382 11.72 32.10 -19.94
N MET A 383 11.49 33.23 -20.60
CA MET A 383 10.19 33.51 -21.19
C MET A 383 9.88 32.52 -22.30
N LEU A 384 8.65 31.99 -22.29
CA LEU A 384 8.14 31.18 -23.39
C LEU A 384 7.11 32.04 -24.12
N ASP A 385 7.48 32.54 -25.29
CA ASP A 385 6.50 33.12 -26.20
C ASP A 385 5.47 32.06 -26.58
N PHE A 386 4.19 32.45 -26.64
CA PHE A 386 3.15 31.52 -27.04
C PHE A 386 3.07 31.51 -28.58
N PRO A 387 3.16 30.34 -29.24
CA PRO A 387 2.97 30.28 -30.68
C PRO A 387 1.50 30.52 -31.02
N VAL A 388 1.21 31.13 -32.17
CA VAL A 388 -0.18 31.32 -32.67
C VAL A 388 -0.95 29.99 -32.68
N ALA A 389 -0.25 28.91 -33.03
CA ALA A 389 -0.79 27.56 -33.06
C ALA A 389 -1.16 26.97 -31.68
N ILE A 390 -0.93 27.67 -30.56
CA ILE A 390 -1.45 27.28 -29.24
C ILE A 390 -2.98 27.12 -29.25
N GLU A 391 -3.67 27.81 -30.16
CA GLU A 391 -5.11 27.61 -30.40
C GLU A 391 -5.47 26.18 -30.78
N ASN A 392 -4.54 25.35 -31.25
CA ASN A 392 -4.82 23.94 -31.56
C ASN A 392 -5.20 23.11 -30.33
N LEU A 393 -4.86 23.56 -29.12
CA LEU A 393 -5.13 22.88 -27.85
C LEU A 393 -6.57 23.09 -27.39
N GLN A 394 -7.56 22.83 -28.26
CA GLN A 394 -8.99 23.07 -28.05
C GLN A 394 -9.62 22.33 -26.86
N GLN A 395 -8.93 21.33 -26.31
CA GLN A 395 -9.36 20.61 -25.11
C GLN A 395 -8.73 21.13 -23.81
N LEU A 396 -7.82 22.11 -23.88
CA LEU A 396 -7.08 22.61 -22.73
C LEU A 396 -8.03 23.28 -21.74
N ARG A 397 -7.98 22.80 -20.49
CA ARG A 397 -8.82 23.25 -19.38
C ARG A 397 -8.04 24.00 -18.34
N GLU A 398 -6.81 23.56 -18.13
CA GLU A 398 -5.91 24.04 -17.11
C GLU A 398 -4.57 24.37 -17.74
N PHE A 399 -4.15 25.63 -17.59
CA PHE A 399 -2.83 26.07 -18.02
C PHE A 399 -2.09 26.71 -16.85
N ARG A 400 -0.92 26.16 -16.56
CA ARG A 400 -0.02 26.64 -15.52
C ARG A 400 1.26 27.18 -16.17
N PHE A 401 1.58 28.44 -15.88
CA PHE A 401 2.73 29.12 -16.48
C PHE A 401 3.32 30.17 -15.52
N THR A 402 4.55 30.59 -15.82
CA THR A 402 5.28 31.62 -15.07
C THR A 402 4.99 33.00 -15.65
N MET A 403 4.65 33.96 -14.80
CA MET A 403 4.53 35.36 -15.20
C MET A 403 5.84 36.09 -14.87
N ASN A 404 6.71 36.18 -15.87
CA ASN A 404 7.95 36.95 -15.81
C ASN A 404 7.70 38.43 -16.19
N ASP A 405 8.74 39.27 -16.18
CA ASP A 405 8.60 40.72 -16.38
C ASP A 405 8.09 41.11 -17.78
N HIS A 406 8.51 40.40 -18.83
CA HIS A 406 7.97 40.60 -20.17
C HIS A 406 6.70 39.77 -20.40
N LYS A 407 5.80 40.29 -21.24
CA LYS A 407 4.56 39.61 -21.64
C LYS A 407 4.86 38.68 -22.82
N PRO A 408 4.41 37.40 -22.80
CA PRO A 408 4.58 36.50 -23.94
C PRO A 408 3.97 37.07 -25.22
N ALA A 409 4.63 36.85 -26.36
CA ALA A 409 3.99 37.07 -27.66
C ALA A 409 2.72 36.21 -27.81
N ASN A 410 1.75 36.73 -28.57
CA ASN A 410 0.45 36.11 -28.82
C ASN A 410 -0.33 35.70 -27.55
N PHE A 411 -0.16 36.42 -26.44
CA PHE A 411 -0.86 36.14 -25.19
C PHE A 411 -2.39 36.09 -25.35
N GLU A 412 -2.93 36.94 -26.23
CA GLU A 412 -4.34 37.00 -26.60
C GLU A 412 -4.86 35.72 -27.26
N GLN A 413 -3.98 34.87 -27.80
CA GLN A 413 -4.35 33.60 -28.42
C GLN A 413 -4.98 32.63 -27.42
N LEU A 414 -4.75 32.82 -26.11
CA LEU A 414 -5.45 32.08 -25.06
C LEU A 414 -6.97 32.27 -25.09
N ASN A 415 -7.49 33.36 -25.70
CA ASN A 415 -8.93 33.52 -25.96
C ASN A 415 -9.49 32.56 -27.01
N LYS A 416 -8.64 31.90 -27.81
CA LYS A 416 -9.07 30.88 -28.76
C LYS A 416 -9.25 29.50 -28.13
N LEU A 417 -9.07 29.40 -26.81
CA LEU A 417 -9.17 28.16 -26.03
C LEU A 417 -10.50 28.14 -25.24
N PRO A 418 -11.61 27.68 -25.82
CA PRO A 418 -12.95 27.84 -25.24
C PRO A 418 -13.16 27.07 -23.93
N LYS A 419 -12.30 26.08 -23.64
CA LYS A 419 -12.37 25.25 -22.45
C LYS A 419 -11.43 25.68 -21.34
N LEU A 420 -10.57 26.68 -21.56
CA LEU A 420 -9.57 27.15 -20.61
C LEU A 420 -10.24 27.86 -19.44
N HIS A 421 -10.66 27.09 -18.43
CA HIS A 421 -11.40 27.60 -17.29
C HIS A 421 -10.52 27.83 -16.06
N LYS A 422 -9.34 27.20 -15.98
CA LYS A 422 -8.41 27.32 -14.84
C LYS A 422 -7.04 27.87 -15.27
N LEU A 423 -6.61 28.95 -14.63
CA LEU A 423 -5.26 29.49 -14.76
C LEU A 423 -4.49 29.33 -13.46
N TRP A 424 -3.27 28.82 -13.59
CA TRP A 424 -2.28 28.85 -12.51
C TRP A 424 -1.13 29.74 -12.92
N VAL A 425 -0.92 30.80 -12.16
CA VAL A 425 0.13 31.77 -12.41
C VAL A 425 1.18 31.69 -11.32
N GLN A 426 2.43 31.46 -11.72
CA GLN A 426 3.57 31.49 -10.81
C GLN A 426 4.28 32.84 -10.92
N LEU A 427 4.45 33.51 -9.78
CA LEU A 427 5.00 34.86 -9.64
C LEU A 427 6.38 34.80 -8.97
N PRO A 428 7.48 34.68 -9.73
CA PRO A 428 8.82 34.55 -9.17
C PRO A 428 9.26 35.79 -8.39
N PHE A 429 8.87 36.99 -8.85
CA PHE A 429 9.28 38.28 -8.29
C PHE A 429 8.09 39.16 -7.88
N GLY A 430 6.90 38.57 -7.78
CA GLY A 430 5.64 39.31 -7.62
C GLY A 430 4.90 39.52 -8.95
N PRO A 431 3.79 40.26 -8.94
CA PRO A 431 2.99 40.49 -10.15
C PRO A 431 3.74 41.40 -11.13
N PRO A 432 3.98 40.98 -12.39
CA PRO A 432 4.57 41.86 -13.40
C PRO A 432 3.57 42.96 -13.83
N HIS A 433 4.07 43.97 -14.55
CA HIS A 433 3.25 45.11 -15.00
C HIS A 433 2.04 44.69 -15.86
N TRP A 434 2.14 43.57 -16.58
CA TRP A 434 1.08 43.02 -17.41
C TRP A 434 0.20 42.01 -16.68
N PHE A 435 0.34 41.82 -15.36
CA PHE A 435 -0.40 40.80 -14.61
C PHE A 435 -1.92 40.85 -14.88
N LEU A 436 -2.49 42.05 -14.93
CA LEU A 436 -3.92 42.26 -15.15
C LEU A 436 -4.40 41.93 -16.57
N ASP A 437 -3.49 41.72 -17.53
CA ASP A 437 -3.85 41.30 -18.88
C ASP A 437 -4.52 39.92 -18.92
N ILE A 438 -4.32 39.09 -17.89
CA ILE A 438 -5.09 37.83 -17.72
C ILE A 438 -6.61 38.09 -17.74
N LEU A 439 -7.07 39.28 -17.34
CA LEU A 439 -8.50 39.64 -17.37
C LEU A 439 -9.06 39.72 -18.79
N GLN A 440 -8.21 39.95 -19.80
CA GLN A 440 -8.58 39.94 -21.22
C GLN A 440 -8.92 38.54 -21.73
N ILE A 441 -8.51 37.49 -21.00
CA ILE A 441 -8.87 36.11 -21.32
C ILE A 441 -10.30 35.85 -20.82
N GLU A 442 -11.25 35.57 -21.71
CA GLU A 442 -12.69 35.54 -21.39
C GLU A 442 -13.17 34.25 -20.71
N HIS A 443 -12.48 33.14 -20.93
CA HIS A 443 -12.98 31.80 -20.60
C HIS A 443 -12.70 31.37 -19.16
N TRP A 444 -11.65 31.87 -18.52
CA TRP A 444 -11.26 31.39 -17.19
C TRP A 444 -12.23 31.84 -16.09
N THR A 445 -12.48 30.93 -15.15
CA THR A 445 -13.34 31.12 -13.97
C THR A 445 -12.57 30.87 -12.68
N GLU A 446 -11.42 30.22 -12.73
CA GLU A 446 -10.58 29.91 -11.57
C GLU A 446 -9.17 30.45 -11.76
N LEU A 447 -8.65 31.14 -10.74
CA LEU A 447 -7.29 31.66 -10.72
C LEU A 447 -6.56 31.19 -9.47
N TYR A 448 -5.40 30.57 -9.70
CA TYR A 448 -4.49 30.11 -8.67
C TYR A 448 -3.19 30.87 -8.79
N VAL A 449 -2.75 31.52 -7.71
CA VAL A 449 -1.55 32.33 -7.69
C VAL A 449 -0.52 31.69 -6.77
N GLU A 450 0.60 31.25 -7.33
CA GLU A 450 1.76 30.74 -6.61
C GLU A 450 2.82 31.84 -6.49
N GLY A 451 3.11 32.29 -5.28
CA GLY A 451 4.06 33.38 -5.01
C GLY A 451 3.41 34.58 -4.30
N LYS A 452 4.13 35.70 -4.28
CA LYS A 452 3.73 36.91 -3.55
C LYS A 452 2.79 37.77 -4.40
N LEU A 453 1.57 38.02 -3.93
CA LEU A 453 0.61 38.94 -4.56
C LEU A 453 0.12 39.95 -3.50
N ASP A 454 1.02 40.84 -3.10
CA ASP A 454 0.78 41.80 -2.02
C ASP A 454 0.40 43.18 -2.60
N ASN A 455 -0.56 43.18 -3.53
CA ASN A 455 -1.08 44.40 -4.15
C ASN A 455 -2.62 44.41 -4.09
N PRO A 456 -3.23 45.14 -3.14
CA PRO A 456 -4.68 45.22 -3.01
C PRO A 456 -5.40 45.72 -4.27
N ALA A 457 -4.77 46.58 -5.07
CA ALA A 457 -5.39 47.07 -6.30
C ALA A 457 -5.59 45.94 -7.33
N ILE A 458 -4.62 45.03 -7.45
CA ILE A 458 -4.73 43.86 -8.33
C ILE A 458 -5.86 42.95 -7.87
N TRP A 459 -5.95 42.67 -6.57
CA TRP A 459 -7.04 41.87 -6.01
C TRP A 459 -8.42 42.48 -6.29
N ARG A 460 -8.56 43.81 -6.18
CA ARG A 460 -9.81 44.51 -6.52
C ARG A 460 -10.22 44.26 -7.97
N GLU A 461 -9.29 44.39 -8.91
CA GLU A 461 -9.58 44.18 -10.34
C GLU A 461 -9.95 42.73 -10.64
N ILE A 462 -9.25 41.74 -10.07
CA ILE A 462 -9.58 40.32 -10.24
C ILE A 462 -11.01 40.03 -9.75
N LEU A 463 -11.38 40.53 -8.57
CA LEU A 463 -12.69 40.27 -7.96
C LEU A 463 -13.86 40.93 -8.68
N LYS A 464 -13.62 41.91 -9.57
CA LYS A 464 -14.67 42.47 -10.45
C LYS A 464 -15.12 41.47 -11.52
N ARG A 465 -14.34 40.42 -11.78
CA ARG A 465 -14.68 39.41 -12.80
C ARG A 465 -15.92 38.63 -12.38
N LYS A 466 -17.02 38.83 -13.12
CA LYS A 466 -18.33 38.21 -12.82
C LYS A 466 -18.33 36.68 -12.86
N LYS A 467 -17.50 36.07 -13.70
CA LYS A 467 -17.44 34.61 -13.88
C LYS A 467 -16.47 33.92 -12.91
N LEU A 468 -15.83 34.65 -11.99
CA LEU A 468 -14.86 34.09 -11.04
C LEU A 468 -15.56 33.17 -10.04
N THR A 469 -15.19 31.89 -10.03
CA THR A 469 -15.71 30.85 -9.13
C THR A 469 -14.71 30.43 -8.06
N LYS A 470 -13.39 30.50 -8.34
CA LYS A 470 -12.34 30.21 -7.35
C LYS A 470 -11.16 31.16 -7.49
N LEU A 471 -10.62 31.55 -6.34
CA LEU A 471 -9.38 32.31 -6.21
C LEU A 471 -8.56 31.65 -5.11
N ALA A 472 -7.31 31.29 -5.37
CA ALA A 472 -6.49 30.61 -4.38
C ALA A 472 -5.06 31.16 -4.39
N LYS A 473 -4.48 31.27 -3.19
CA LYS A 473 -3.06 31.51 -3.02
C LYS A 473 -2.40 30.18 -2.71
N VAL A 474 -1.41 29.80 -3.52
CA VAL A 474 -0.75 28.50 -3.42
C VAL A 474 0.60 28.72 -2.77
N SER A 475 0.80 28.06 -1.63
CA SER A 475 2.09 28.03 -0.95
C SER A 475 2.79 26.70 -1.20
N GLN A 476 4.09 26.65 -0.93
CA GLN A 476 4.89 25.42 -0.90
C GLN A 476 4.40 24.36 0.11
N PHE A 477 3.49 24.72 1.03
CA PHE A 477 2.91 23.83 2.04
C PHE A 477 1.44 23.43 1.75
N GLY A 478 0.89 23.82 0.59
CA GLY A 478 -0.48 23.49 0.18
C GLY A 478 -1.31 24.68 -0.31
N GLU A 479 -2.54 24.40 -0.74
CA GLU A 479 -3.53 25.41 -1.16
C GLU A 479 -4.04 26.19 0.07
N GLU A 480 -3.71 27.47 0.17
CA GLU A 480 -4.46 28.38 1.03
C GLU A 480 -5.60 28.96 0.19
N VAL A 481 -6.76 28.31 0.28
CA VAL A 481 -7.95 28.79 -0.41
C VAL A 481 -8.40 30.08 0.26
N LEU A 482 -8.04 31.21 -0.33
CA LEU A 482 -8.77 32.45 -0.11
C LEU A 482 -10.16 32.26 -0.70
N ASN A 483 -11.08 31.69 0.07
CA ASN A 483 -12.49 31.69 -0.31
C ASN A 483 -12.82 33.12 -0.77
N ILE A 484 -13.52 33.29 -1.89
CA ILE A 484 -13.84 34.60 -2.48
C ILE A 484 -14.40 35.55 -1.40
N GLU A 485 -15.13 35.03 -0.42
CA GLU A 485 -15.59 35.78 0.75
C GLU A 485 -14.47 36.27 1.68
N GLN A 486 -13.44 35.46 1.91
CA GLN A 486 -12.26 35.82 2.70
C GLN A 486 -11.39 36.85 1.97
N GLY A 487 -11.17 36.69 0.67
CA GLY A 487 -10.52 37.73 -0.16
C GLY A 487 -11.30 39.05 -0.16
N ARG A 488 -12.65 38.99 -0.21
CA ARG A 488 -13.52 40.16 -0.04
C ARG A 488 -13.44 40.75 1.38
N LYS A 489 -13.26 39.94 2.43
CA LYS A 489 -13.09 40.40 3.82
C LYS A 489 -11.73 41.05 4.05
N GLU A 490 -10.66 40.48 3.52
CA GLU A 490 -9.30 41.03 3.60
C GLU A 490 -9.21 42.38 2.89
N LEU A 491 -9.88 42.55 1.74
CA LEU A 491 -9.98 43.85 1.07
C LEU A 491 -10.71 44.92 1.87
N LYS A 492 -11.69 44.55 2.72
CA LYS A 492 -12.36 45.50 3.62
C LYS A 492 -11.47 45.97 4.78
N ALA A 493 -10.38 45.26 5.08
CA ALA A 493 -9.44 45.60 6.15
C ALA A 493 -8.41 46.67 5.73
N TYR A 494 -8.36 47.04 4.44
CA TYR A 494 -7.49 48.12 3.96
C TYR A 494 -8.22 49.48 4.02
N PRO A 495 -7.65 50.50 4.67
CA PRO A 495 -8.36 51.75 5.02
C PRO A 495 -8.85 52.59 3.82
N ASP A 496 -8.32 52.37 2.61
CA ASP A 496 -8.76 53.06 1.38
C ASP A 496 -9.92 52.34 0.65
N ALA A 497 -10.60 51.38 1.30
CA ALA A 497 -11.66 50.55 0.71
C ALA A 497 -13.08 51.10 0.88
N LYS A 498 -13.25 52.43 0.84
CA LYS A 498 -14.56 53.10 0.86
C LYS A 498 -14.88 53.79 -0.46
#